data_AF-A0A2K3UY63-F1
#
_entry.id   AF-A0A2K3UY63-F1
#
_cell.length_a   1.000
_cell.length_b   1.000
_cell.length_c   1.000
_cell.angle_alpha   90.00
_cell.angle_beta   90.00
_cell.angle_gamma   90.00
#
_symmetry.space_group_name_H-M   'P 1'
#
loop_
_entity.id
_entity.type
_entity.pdbx_description
1 polymer ?
#
loop_
_entity_poly.entity_id
_entity_poly.type
_entity_poly.pdbx_seq_one_letter_code
_entity_poly.pdbx_strand_id
1 'polypeptide(L)'
;MARVKTKDAAGTQPAPPSPHAHLDAFDALMATAAVDSQIRALAESGADTQTLNAALTEAFVQAQRRWGLGLHHLRHAAELTVRGEQPDIALLTDGQLTAHVSEGSAAIAAAYAPMQALDERGLSLWGALPDGHRVPADVPFTHLKALIEDARDFETHWLSGRGGTFSRVWRSGETLFVEVARPASPQAALSDAAWDVITGIKDRTFQRELMSRSEEVGLLGALLAARHAGAGANLARLPEAHFTVQAAVQTLEGTDGRSAEGYRAQIRNALAELEDYQSGATRQLAQVLKHGLRSQ
;
A
#
# COMPACT_ATOMS: atom_id res chain seq x y z
N MET A 1 14.43 61.69 0.28
CA MET A 1 13.92 60.35 -0.10
C MET A 1 14.96 59.32 0.29
N ALA A 2 14.70 58.57 1.37
CA ALA A 2 15.63 57.55 1.88
C ALA A 2 15.36 56.22 1.18
N ARG A 3 16.39 55.67 0.53
CA ARG A 3 16.33 54.38 -0.18
C ARG A 3 16.48 53.27 0.87
N VAL A 4 15.40 52.55 1.15
CA VAL A 4 15.40 51.37 2.02
C VAL A 4 16.15 50.25 1.30
N LYS A 5 17.25 49.78 1.89
CA LYS A 5 17.98 48.58 1.47
C LYS A 5 17.12 47.36 1.82
N THR A 6 16.57 46.70 0.81
CA THR A 6 16.04 45.34 0.90
C THR A 6 17.20 44.39 1.22
N LYS A 7 17.09 43.69 2.34
CA LYS A 7 17.99 42.61 2.76
C LYS A 7 17.59 41.37 1.97
N ASP A 8 18.42 40.95 1.03
CA ASP A 8 18.24 39.71 0.30
C ASP A 8 18.09 38.54 1.28
N ALA A 9 16.93 37.89 1.22
CA ALA A 9 16.71 36.61 1.87
C ALA A 9 17.61 35.60 1.13
N ALA A 10 18.65 35.13 1.81
CA ALA A 10 19.49 34.05 1.33
C ALA A 10 18.59 32.85 1.00
N GLY A 11 18.47 32.56 -0.29
CA GLY A 11 17.82 31.34 -0.77
C GLY A 11 18.59 30.15 -0.24
N THR A 12 17.95 29.36 0.62
CA THR A 12 18.41 28.02 0.97
C THR A 12 18.44 27.22 -0.32
N GLN A 13 19.63 27.02 -0.89
CA GLN A 13 19.80 26.07 -1.99
C GLN A 13 19.35 24.69 -1.48
N PRO A 14 18.47 23.99 -2.20
CA PRO A 14 18.10 22.63 -1.83
C PRO A 14 19.36 21.77 -1.82
N ALA A 15 19.54 20.99 -0.74
CA ALA A 15 20.66 20.07 -0.63
C ALA A 15 20.69 19.14 -1.87
N PRO A 16 21.88 18.77 -2.37
CA PRO A 16 21.95 17.79 -3.44
C PRO A 16 21.23 16.51 -3.00
N PRO A 17 20.42 15.88 -3.88
CA PRO A 17 19.70 14.68 -3.53
C PRO A 17 20.68 13.59 -3.10
N SER A 18 20.32 12.85 -2.05
CA SER A 18 21.07 11.68 -1.56
C SER A 18 21.43 10.76 -2.73
N PRO A 19 22.66 10.19 -2.78
CA PRO A 19 23.00 9.20 -3.79
C PRO A 19 22.09 7.96 -3.74
N HIS A 20 21.39 7.75 -2.61
CA HIS A 20 20.44 6.67 -2.37
C HIS A 20 18.97 7.14 -2.40
N ALA A 21 18.67 8.32 -2.96
CA ALA A 21 17.32 8.87 -2.96
C ALA A 21 16.26 7.94 -3.61
N HIS A 22 16.65 7.16 -4.63
CA HIS A 22 15.79 6.15 -5.24
C HIS A 22 15.46 4.99 -4.29
N LEU A 23 16.41 4.57 -3.45
CA LEU A 23 16.20 3.54 -2.43
C LEU A 23 15.32 4.06 -1.30
N ASP A 24 15.57 5.28 -0.82
CA ASP A 24 14.73 5.95 0.18
C ASP A 24 13.28 6.10 -0.32
N ALA A 25 13.10 6.46 -1.59
CA ALA A 25 11.78 6.58 -2.21
C ALA A 25 11.07 5.22 -2.35
N PHE A 26 11.81 4.15 -2.67
CA PHE A 26 11.26 2.80 -2.70
C PHE A 26 10.86 2.33 -1.29
N ASP A 27 11.73 2.51 -0.29
CA ASP A 27 11.44 2.16 1.10
C ASP A 27 10.20 2.92 1.61
N ALA A 28 10.06 4.21 1.27
CA ALA A 28 8.87 5.02 1.58
C ALA A 28 7.60 4.51 0.86
N LEU A 29 7.71 4.05 -0.39
CA LEU A 29 6.59 3.43 -1.11
C LEU A 29 6.18 2.11 -0.44
N MET A 30 7.14 1.25 -0.07
CA MET A 30 6.89 -0.04 0.58
C MET A 30 6.25 0.13 1.98
N ALA A 31 6.62 1.19 2.70
CA ALA A 31 6.05 1.51 4.00
C ALA A 31 4.51 1.71 3.94
N THR A 32 3.95 2.16 2.81
CA THR A 32 2.49 2.26 2.64
C THR A 32 1.76 0.93 2.70
N ALA A 33 2.48 -0.17 2.48
CA ALA A 33 2.01 -1.54 2.63
C ALA A 33 2.46 -2.18 3.96
N ALA A 34 2.97 -1.40 4.92
CA ALA A 34 3.61 -1.90 6.14
C ALA A 34 4.77 -2.89 5.88
N VAL A 35 5.47 -2.74 4.75
CA VAL A 35 6.66 -3.52 4.41
C VAL A 35 7.89 -2.71 4.80
N ASP A 36 8.68 -3.24 5.75
CA ASP A 36 10.00 -2.70 6.09
C ASP A 36 11.05 -3.33 5.17
N SER A 37 11.28 -2.71 4.01
CA SER A 37 12.09 -3.29 2.94
C SER A 37 13.60 -3.16 3.17
N GLN A 38 14.04 -2.19 3.98
CA GLN A 38 15.45 -1.96 4.35
C GLN A 38 16.44 -1.96 3.17
N ILE A 39 15.99 -1.57 1.96
CA ILE A 39 16.79 -1.73 0.74
C ILE A 39 18.00 -0.79 0.80
N ARG A 40 17.82 0.41 1.34
CA ARG A 40 18.94 1.33 1.55
C ARG A 40 20.00 0.72 2.47
N ALA A 41 19.61 0.15 3.61
CA ALA A 41 20.55 -0.45 4.55
C ALA A 41 21.28 -1.65 3.92
N LEU A 42 20.56 -2.45 3.12
CA LEU A 42 21.15 -3.54 2.36
C LEU A 42 22.18 -3.04 1.33
N ALA A 43 21.90 -1.96 0.61
CA ALA A 43 22.85 -1.35 -0.33
C ALA A 43 24.08 -0.78 0.39
N GLU A 44 23.90 -0.12 1.53
CA GLU A 44 25.00 0.40 2.37
C GLU A 44 25.91 -0.72 2.91
N SER A 45 25.39 -1.94 3.08
CA SER A 45 26.18 -3.11 3.46
C SER A 45 27.10 -3.68 2.36
N GLY A 46 26.97 -3.17 1.12
CA GLY A 46 27.75 -3.63 -0.03
C GLY A 46 27.19 -4.86 -0.73
N ALA A 47 25.89 -5.14 -0.59
CA ALA A 47 25.21 -6.20 -1.33
C ALA A 47 25.35 -6.01 -2.85
N ASP A 48 25.48 -7.11 -3.60
CA ASP A 48 25.55 -7.05 -5.05
C ASP A 48 24.18 -6.74 -5.69
N THR A 49 24.20 -6.38 -6.98
CA THR A 49 22.99 -6.02 -7.74
C THR A 49 21.95 -7.14 -7.79
N GLN A 50 22.38 -8.41 -7.85
CA GLN A 50 21.47 -9.53 -7.90
C GLN A 50 20.71 -9.67 -6.57
N THR A 51 21.41 -9.52 -5.46
CA THR A 51 20.85 -9.56 -4.11
C THR A 51 19.89 -8.39 -3.88
N LEU A 52 20.26 -7.19 -4.34
CA LEU A 52 19.39 -6.01 -4.27
C LEU A 52 18.12 -6.18 -5.11
N ASN A 53 18.23 -6.66 -6.35
CA ASN A 53 17.06 -6.89 -7.21
C ASN A 53 16.12 -7.97 -6.64
N ALA A 54 16.67 -9.01 -6.02
CA ALA A 54 15.88 -10.03 -5.34
C ALA A 54 15.10 -9.43 -4.15
N ALA A 55 15.76 -8.64 -3.30
CA ALA A 55 15.14 -7.98 -2.15
C ALA A 55 14.08 -6.95 -2.59
N LEU A 56 14.37 -6.15 -3.63
CA LEU A 56 13.42 -5.22 -4.25
C LEU A 56 12.18 -5.95 -4.72
N THR A 57 12.35 -7.04 -5.47
CA THR A 57 11.24 -7.85 -5.99
C THR A 57 10.41 -8.46 -4.87
N GLU A 58 11.05 -9.01 -3.83
CA GLU A 58 10.36 -9.58 -2.69
C GLU A 58 9.50 -8.55 -1.96
N ALA A 59 10.09 -7.40 -1.61
CA ALA A 59 9.38 -6.31 -0.96
C ALA A 59 8.21 -5.81 -1.82
N PHE A 60 8.44 -5.67 -3.12
CA PHE A 60 7.42 -5.21 -4.05
C PHE A 60 6.24 -6.19 -4.19
N VAL A 61 6.51 -7.49 -4.26
CA VAL A 61 5.47 -8.53 -4.29
C VAL A 61 4.67 -8.53 -2.99
N GLN A 62 5.32 -8.36 -1.83
CA GLN A 62 4.62 -8.24 -0.55
C GLN A 62 3.73 -6.99 -0.50
N ALA A 63 4.21 -5.86 -1.03
CA ALA A 63 3.43 -4.64 -1.11
C ALA A 63 2.19 -4.80 -2.01
N GLN A 64 2.35 -5.40 -3.19
CA GLN A 64 1.23 -5.71 -4.10
C GLN A 64 0.14 -6.56 -3.44
N ARG A 65 0.55 -7.56 -2.66
CA ARG A 65 -0.37 -8.41 -1.89
C ARG A 65 -1.17 -7.63 -0.84
N ARG A 66 -0.61 -6.56 -0.29
CA ARG A 66 -1.24 -5.78 0.78
C ARG A 66 -2.00 -4.56 0.29
N TRP A 67 -1.58 -3.95 -0.81
CA TRP A 67 -2.34 -2.87 -1.46
C TRP A 67 -3.67 -3.34 -2.03
N GLY A 68 -3.82 -4.65 -2.29
CA GLY A 68 -5.10 -5.23 -2.70
C GLY A 68 -5.57 -4.77 -4.08
N LEU A 69 -4.64 -4.45 -4.99
CA LEU A 69 -4.96 -3.97 -6.34
C LEU A 69 -5.60 -5.05 -7.24
N GLY A 70 -5.60 -6.31 -6.80
CA GLY A 70 -6.20 -7.40 -7.57
C GLY A 70 -5.36 -7.90 -8.73
N LEU A 71 -4.04 -7.73 -8.65
CA LEU A 71 -3.10 -8.01 -9.74
C LEU A 71 -2.29 -9.29 -9.51
N HIS A 72 -2.84 -10.27 -8.78
CA HIS A 72 -2.15 -11.54 -8.48
C HIS A 72 -1.88 -12.40 -9.73
N HIS A 73 -2.64 -12.17 -10.81
CA HIS A 73 -2.46 -12.84 -12.10
C HIS A 73 -1.26 -12.30 -12.91
N LEU A 74 -0.68 -11.17 -12.50
CA LEU A 74 0.51 -10.58 -13.11
C LEU A 74 1.76 -10.96 -12.31
N ARG A 75 2.89 -11.14 -12.99
CA ARG A 75 4.19 -11.29 -12.34
C ARG A 75 4.79 -9.92 -12.06
N HIS A 76 4.97 -9.60 -10.78
CA HIS A 76 5.61 -8.36 -10.33
C HIS A 76 7.10 -8.55 -10.11
N ALA A 77 7.91 -7.58 -10.53
CA ALA A 77 9.34 -7.53 -10.23
C ALA A 77 9.79 -6.07 -10.04
N ALA A 78 10.92 -5.89 -9.36
CA ALA A 78 11.56 -4.60 -9.21
C ALA A 78 13.08 -4.75 -9.37
N GLU A 79 13.67 -3.88 -10.18
CA GLU A 79 15.07 -3.98 -10.57
C GLU A 79 15.76 -2.61 -10.54
N LEU A 80 17.01 -2.59 -10.08
CA LEU A 80 17.89 -1.44 -10.21
C LEU A 80 18.13 -1.16 -11.70
N THR A 81 18.00 0.11 -12.06
CA THR A 81 18.18 0.59 -13.42
C THR A 81 18.88 1.95 -13.41
N VAL A 82 19.18 2.47 -14.59
CA VAL A 82 19.77 3.80 -14.76
C VAL A 82 18.87 4.60 -15.70
N ARG A 83 18.42 5.77 -15.24
CA ARG A 83 17.62 6.72 -16.02
C ARG A 83 18.49 7.91 -16.38
N GLY A 84 18.98 7.93 -17.62
CA GLY A 84 20.01 8.88 -18.03
C GLY A 84 21.34 8.55 -17.34
N GLU A 85 21.75 9.38 -16.39
CA GLU A 85 22.98 9.17 -15.58
C GLU A 85 22.67 8.89 -14.10
N GLN A 86 21.39 8.84 -13.71
CA GLN A 86 20.98 8.68 -12.31
C GLN A 86 20.49 7.25 -12.03
N PRO A 87 20.88 6.64 -10.91
CA PRO A 87 20.33 5.35 -10.49
C PRO A 87 18.86 5.49 -10.12
N ASP A 88 18.07 4.48 -10.49
CA ASP A 88 16.63 4.44 -10.29
C ASP A 88 16.17 2.98 -10.09
N ILE A 89 14.90 2.78 -9.80
CA ILE A 89 14.27 1.45 -9.72
C ILE A 89 13.14 1.37 -10.73
N ALA A 90 13.21 0.37 -11.60
CA ALA A 90 12.12 -0.01 -12.50
C ALA A 90 11.17 -0.97 -11.77
N LEU A 91 9.87 -0.67 -11.84
CA LEU A 91 8.80 -1.58 -11.43
C LEU A 91 8.28 -2.27 -12.70
N LEU A 92 8.24 -3.59 -12.69
CA LEU A 92 7.87 -4.40 -13.86
C LEU A 92 6.64 -5.26 -13.58
N THR A 93 5.79 -5.39 -14.61
CA THR A 93 4.68 -6.35 -14.71
C THR A 93 4.90 -7.24 -15.91
N ASP A 94 4.96 -8.56 -15.71
CA ASP A 94 5.25 -9.57 -16.74
C ASP A 94 6.53 -9.29 -17.53
N GLY A 95 7.53 -8.74 -16.85
CA GLY A 95 8.83 -8.38 -17.43
C GLY A 95 8.80 -7.10 -18.28
N GLN A 96 7.66 -6.40 -18.37
CA GLN A 96 7.56 -5.10 -19.02
C GLN A 96 7.64 -3.98 -17.99
N LEU A 97 8.29 -2.87 -18.37
CA LEU A 97 8.36 -1.68 -17.53
C LEU A 97 6.96 -1.09 -17.33
N THR A 98 6.55 -0.96 -16.07
CA THR A 98 5.29 -0.33 -15.67
C THR A 98 5.49 1.12 -15.25
N ALA A 99 6.49 1.36 -14.40
CA ALA A 99 6.80 2.68 -13.88
C ALA A 99 8.24 2.73 -13.34
N HIS A 100 8.76 3.94 -13.18
CA HIS A 100 9.98 4.19 -12.42
C HIS A 100 9.64 4.80 -11.06
N VAL A 101 10.40 4.43 -10.01
CA VAL A 101 10.21 5.02 -8.67
C VAL A 101 10.43 6.54 -8.68
N SER A 102 11.39 7.03 -9.48
CA SER A 102 11.64 8.47 -9.65
C SER A 102 10.47 9.28 -10.19
N GLU A 103 9.46 8.65 -10.79
CA GLU A 103 8.27 9.33 -11.31
C GLU A 103 7.28 9.73 -10.21
N GLY A 104 7.47 9.18 -9.01
CA GLY A 104 6.67 9.47 -7.82
C GLY A 104 5.40 8.64 -7.73
N SER A 105 4.88 8.50 -6.51
CA SER A 105 3.80 7.56 -6.20
C SER A 105 2.50 7.81 -6.96
N ALA A 106 2.18 9.06 -7.29
CA ALA A 106 1.01 9.39 -8.11
C ALA A 106 1.10 8.79 -9.51
N ALA A 107 2.27 8.88 -10.15
CA ALA A 107 2.50 8.31 -11.49
C ALA A 107 2.48 6.78 -11.44
N ILE A 108 3.08 6.19 -10.41
CA ILE A 108 3.06 4.73 -10.19
C ILE A 108 1.62 4.24 -10.02
N ALA A 109 0.81 4.89 -9.17
CA ALA A 109 -0.58 4.53 -8.98
C ALA A 109 -1.40 4.66 -10.27
N ALA A 110 -1.17 5.73 -11.05
CA ALA A 110 -1.80 5.92 -12.35
C ALA A 110 -1.41 4.84 -13.38
N ALA A 111 -0.17 4.33 -13.34
CA ALA A 111 0.29 3.25 -14.21
C ALA A 111 -0.38 1.91 -13.88
N TYR A 112 -0.65 1.63 -12.60
CA TYR A 112 -1.36 0.42 -12.16
C TYR A 112 -2.89 0.50 -12.32
N ALA A 113 -3.47 1.70 -12.23
CA ALA A 113 -4.92 1.90 -12.35
C ALA A 113 -5.58 1.22 -13.56
N PRO A 114 -5.08 1.32 -14.82
CA PRO A 114 -5.71 0.67 -15.97
C PRO A 114 -5.60 -0.85 -15.97
N MET A 115 -4.73 -1.44 -15.14
CA MET A 115 -4.60 -2.89 -14.99
C MET A 115 -5.65 -3.46 -14.02
N GLN A 116 -6.29 -2.59 -13.21
CA GLN A 116 -7.29 -3.01 -12.24
C GLN A 116 -8.67 -3.16 -12.89
N ALA A 117 -9.45 -4.07 -12.32
CA ALA A 117 -10.88 -4.18 -12.58
C ALA A 117 -11.56 -4.42 -11.23
N LEU A 118 -12.15 -3.39 -10.65
CA LEU A 118 -12.79 -3.45 -9.33
C LEU A 118 -14.32 -3.44 -9.47
N ASP A 119 -15.00 -4.17 -8.60
CA ASP A 119 -16.46 -4.13 -8.48
C ASP A 119 -16.93 -2.94 -7.62
N GLU A 120 -18.25 -2.82 -7.44
CA GLU A 120 -18.88 -1.77 -6.63
C GLU A 120 -18.48 -1.76 -5.15
N ARG A 121 -17.91 -2.86 -4.65
CA ARG A 121 -17.41 -2.99 -3.28
C ARG A 121 -15.92 -2.66 -3.18
N GLY A 122 -15.26 -2.40 -4.31
CA GLY A 122 -13.81 -2.20 -4.40
C GLY A 122 -13.01 -3.50 -4.42
N LEU A 123 -13.64 -4.64 -4.71
CA LEU A 123 -12.96 -5.94 -4.81
C LEU A 123 -12.58 -6.23 -6.26
N SER A 124 -11.44 -6.89 -6.45
CA SER A 124 -11.01 -7.27 -7.79
C SER A 124 -11.95 -8.28 -8.45
N LEU A 125 -12.30 -8.00 -9.70
CA LEU A 125 -13.01 -8.90 -10.61
C LEU A 125 -12.09 -9.97 -11.21
N TRP A 126 -10.78 -9.68 -11.27
CA TRP A 126 -9.77 -10.58 -11.81
C TRP A 126 -9.62 -11.84 -10.94
N GLY A 127 -9.41 -12.97 -11.61
CA GLY A 127 -8.89 -14.17 -10.97
C GLY A 127 -7.44 -13.97 -10.54
N ALA A 128 -6.99 -14.76 -9.57
CA ALA A 128 -5.57 -14.93 -9.29
C ALA A 128 -4.92 -15.96 -10.23
N LEU A 129 -5.70 -16.96 -10.64
CA LEU A 129 -5.29 -17.95 -11.64
C LEU A 129 -5.68 -17.48 -13.06
N PRO A 130 -5.09 -18.07 -14.12
CA PRO A 130 -5.54 -17.85 -15.50
C PRO A 130 -7.04 -18.12 -15.67
N ASP A 131 -7.64 -17.56 -16.72
CA ASP A 131 -9.07 -17.66 -16.99
C ASP A 131 -9.59 -19.11 -16.91
N GLY A 132 -10.57 -19.32 -16.03
CA GLY A 132 -11.10 -20.63 -15.73
C GLY A 132 -12.30 -20.58 -14.80
N HIS A 133 -12.79 -21.75 -14.39
CA HIS A 133 -13.89 -21.86 -13.45
C HIS A 133 -13.44 -21.41 -12.04
N ARG A 134 -14.14 -20.41 -11.49
CA ARG A 134 -14.00 -20.01 -10.09
C ARG A 134 -15.16 -20.57 -9.28
N VAL A 135 -14.83 -21.15 -8.13
CA VAL A 135 -15.78 -21.79 -7.22
C VAL A 135 -16.68 -20.71 -6.62
N PRO A 136 -18.03 -20.85 -6.70
CA PRO A 136 -18.97 -19.89 -6.15
C PRO A 136 -18.79 -19.62 -4.65
N ALA A 137 -19.09 -18.40 -4.22
CA ALA A 137 -18.90 -17.97 -2.83
C ALA A 137 -19.89 -18.57 -1.84
N ASP A 138 -20.99 -19.17 -2.30
CA ASP A 138 -22.03 -19.83 -1.51
C ASP A 138 -21.76 -21.34 -1.33
N VAL A 139 -20.61 -21.84 -1.78
CA VAL A 139 -20.29 -23.27 -1.68
C VAL A 139 -20.18 -23.71 -0.21
N PRO A 140 -20.78 -24.86 0.18
CA PRO A 140 -20.63 -25.38 1.54
C PRO A 140 -19.16 -25.64 1.88
N PHE A 141 -18.77 -25.42 3.14
CA PHE A 141 -17.40 -25.65 3.59
C PHE A 141 -16.92 -27.10 3.34
N THR A 142 -17.81 -28.09 3.33
CA THR A 142 -17.45 -29.47 2.98
C THR A 142 -16.89 -29.62 1.57
N HIS A 143 -17.40 -28.83 0.61
CA HIS A 143 -16.87 -28.78 -0.74
C HIS A 143 -15.51 -28.06 -0.77
N LEU A 144 -15.40 -26.91 -0.09
CA LEU A 144 -14.13 -26.19 0.00
C LEU A 144 -13.04 -27.04 0.67
N LYS A 145 -13.40 -27.82 1.69
CA LYS A 145 -12.52 -28.80 2.34
C LYS A 145 -11.97 -29.80 1.31
N ALA A 146 -12.82 -30.38 0.48
CA ALA A 146 -12.40 -31.33 -0.56
C ALA A 146 -11.46 -30.66 -1.58
N LEU A 147 -11.70 -29.40 -1.95
CA LEU A 147 -10.78 -28.66 -2.82
C LEU A 147 -9.40 -28.45 -2.17
N ILE A 148 -9.39 -28.09 -0.89
CA ILE A 148 -8.15 -27.89 -0.13
C ILE A 148 -7.41 -29.23 0.03
N GLU A 149 -8.07 -30.32 0.37
CA GLU A 149 -7.38 -31.58 0.64
C GLU A 149 -6.96 -32.29 -0.65
N ASP A 150 -7.86 -32.36 -1.64
CA ASP A 150 -7.74 -33.30 -2.76
C ASP A 150 -7.51 -32.65 -4.13
N ALA A 151 -7.90 -31.39 -4.33
CA ALA A 151 -7.74 -30.76 -5.63
C ALA A 151 -6.29 -30.35 -5.92
N ARG A 152 -6.00 -30.12 -7.21
CA ARG A 152 -4.79 -29.40 -7.64
C ARG A 152 -5.05 -27.90 -7.51
N ASP A 153 -4.94 -27.17 -8.61
CA ASP A 153 -5.24 -25.74 -8.66
C ASP A 153 -6.76 -25.52 -8.65
N PHE A 154 -7.18 -24.54 -7.86
CA PHE A 154 -8.56 -24.07 -7.80
C PHE A 154 -8.54 -22.62 -7.29
N GLU A 155 -9.62 -21.88 -7.53
CA GLU A 155 -9.81 -20.53 -7.01
C GLU A 155 -11.28 -20.35 -6.61
N THR A 156 -11.54 -19.64 -5.52
CA THR A 156 -12.88 -19.22 -5.12
C THR A 156 -13.18 -17.78 -5.54
N HIS A 157 -14.45 -17.49 -5.80
CA HIS A 157 -14.94 -16.11 -5.73
C HIS A 157 -14.80 -15.54 -4.30
N TRP A 158 -15.02 -14.23 -4.16
CA TRP A 158 -15.00 -13.54 -2.87
C TRP A 158 -16.14 -14.01 -1.95
N LEU A 159 -15.77 -14.55 -0.80
CA LEU A 159 -16.67 -14.90 0.30
C LEU A 159 -16.78 -13.73 1.28
N SER A 160 -18.01 -13.33 1.62
CA SER A 160 -18.25 -12.28 2.62
C SER A 160 -17.94 -12.76 4.04
N GLY A 161 -17.18 -11.97 4.78
CA GLY A 161 -16.87 -12.15 6.19
C GLY A 161 -17.57 -11.13 7.10
N ARG A 162 -17.18 -11.09 8.38
CA ARG A 162 -17.71 -10.12 9.35
C ARG A 162 -17.00 -8.78 9.23
N GLY A 163 -17.65 -7.68 9.63
CA GLY A 163 -16.99 -6.37 9.70
C GLY A 163 -16.51 -5.84 8.34
N GLY A 164 -17.26 -6.10 7.28
CA GLY A 164 -16.96 -5.62 5.93
C GLY A 164 -15.75 -6.28 5.27
N THR A 165 -15.24 -7.39 5.83
CA THR A 165 -14.13 -8.13 5.23
C THR A 165 -14.65 -9.11 4.18
N PHE A 166 -13.80 -9.42 3.22
CA PHE A 166 -14.01 -10.45 2.20
C PHE A 166 -12.81 -11.37 2.20
N SER A 167 -13.00 -12.62 1.81
CA SER A 167 -11.90 -13.57 1.69
C SER A 167 -12.02 -14.37 0.42
N ARG A 168 -10.90 -14.79 -0.15
CA ARG A 168 -10.85 -15.80 -1.19
C ARG A 168 -9.62 -16.66 -1.01
N VAL A 169 -9.64 -17.83 -1.64
CA VAL A 169 -8.57 -18.80 -1.54
C VAL A 169 -8.32 -19.42 -2.90
N TRP A 170 -7.04 -19.60 -3.23
CA TRP A 170 -6.63 -20.29 -4.44
C TRP A 170 -5.38 -21.13 -4.20
N ARG A 171 -5.19 -22.16 -5.03
CA ARG A 171 -3.94 -22.93 -5.09
C ARG A 171 -3.30 -22.76 -6.45
N SER A 172 -1.98 -22.58 -6.45
CA SER A 172 -1.14 -22.64 -7.65
C SER A 172 0.04 -23.56 -7.38
N GLY A 173 0.06 -24.72 -8.03
CA GLY A 173 1.04 -25.77 -7.76
C GLY A 173 0.85 -26.33 -6.34
N GLU A 174 1.87 -26.19 -5.49
CA GLU A 174 1.85 -26.70 -4.12
C GLU A 174 1.56 -25.61 -3.07
N THR A 175 1.38 -24.35 -3.50
CA THR A 175 1.15 -23.22 -2.58
C THR A 175 -0.34 -22.87 -2.55
N LEU A 176 -0.94 -22.91 -1.36
CA LEU A 176 -2.28 -22.41 -1.07
C LEU A 176 -2.19 -20.97 -0.57
N PHE A 177 -2.92 -20.07 -1.22
CA PHE A 177 -2.99 -18.65 -0.89
C PHE A 177 -4.33 -18.33 -0.27
N VAL A 178 -4.31 -17.59 0.83
CA VAL A 178 -5.50 -17.13 1.55
C VAL A 178 -5.44 -15.62 1.62
N GLU A 179 -6.35 -14.95 0.92
CA GLU A 179 -6.47 -13.50 0.93
C GLU A 179 -7.66 -13.08 1.77
N VAL A 180 -7.43 -12.14 2.69
CA VAL A 180 -8.49 -11.40 3.39
C VAL A 180 -8.35 -9.94 3.02
N ALA A 181 -9.44 -9.33 2.57
CA ALA A 181 -9.50 -7.95 2.12
C ALA A 181 -10.58 -7.17 2.87
N ARG A 182 -10.30 -5.90 3.17
CA ARG A 182 -11.27 -4.90 3.59
C ARG A 182 -10.99 -3.66 2.73
N PRO A 183 -11.71 -3.50 1.61
CA PRO A 183 -11.46 -2.40 0.67
C PRO A 183 -11.46 -1.04 1.37
N ALA A 184 -10.44 -0.23 1.08
CA ALA A 184 -10.24 1.08 1.66
C ALA A 184 -9.52 1.97 0.65
N SER A 185 -10.10 3.12 0.31
CA SER A 185 -9.39 4.09 -0.53
C SER A 185 -8.31 4.82 0.28
N PRO A 186 -7.20 5.26 -0.37
CA PRO A 186 -6.21 6.11 0.30
C PRO A 186 -6.84 7.36 0.92
N GLN A 187 -7.84 7.94 0.27
CA GLN A 187 -8.58 9.10 0.76
C GLN A 187 -9.37 8.78 2.03
N ALA A 188 -10.00 7.60 2.12
CA ALA A 188 -10.68 7.15 3.33
C ALA A 188 -9.68 6.96 4.47
N ALA A 189 -8.54 6.29 4.22
CA ALA A 189 -7.48 6.11 5.22
C ALA A 189 -6.92 7.44 5.74
N LEU A 190 -6.71 8.42 4.85
CA LEU A 190 -6.31 9.78 5.23
C LEU A 190 -7.39 10.51 6.05
N SER A 191 -8.67 10.30 5.74
CA SER A 191 -9.77 10.86 6.51
C SER A 191 -9.85 10.28 7.92
N ASP A 192 -9.67 8.97 8.06
CA ASP A 192 -9.63 8.29 9.36
C ASP A 192 -8.44 8.77 10.21
N ALA A 193 -7.27 8.90 9.59
CA ALA A 193 -6.10 9.48 10.26
C ALA A 193 -6.33 10.96 10.67
N ALA A 194 -7.00 11.74 9.83
CA ALA A 194 -7.35 13.13 10.15
C ALA A 194 -8.33 13.20 11.34
N TRP A 195 -9.30 12.29 11.41
CA TRP A 195 -10.19 12.16 12.56
C TRP A 195 -9.43 11.91 13.87
N ASP A 196 -8.49 10.96 13.87
CA ASP A 196 -7.64 10.65 15.03
C ASP A 196 -6.82 11.86 15.48
N VAL A 197 -6.27 12.62 14.52
CA VAL A 197 -5.55 13.86 14.82
C VAL A 197 -6.46 14.90 15.47
N ILE A 198 -7.64 15.16 14.90
CA ILE A 198 -8.57 16.20 15.40
C ILE A 198 -9.12 15.80 16.78
N THR A 199 -9.51 14.54 16.96
CA THR A 199 -10.04 14.05 18.24
C THR A 199 -8.98 14.01 19.34
N GLY A 200 -7.71 13.84 18.99
CA GLY A 200 -6.55 13.92 19.91
C GLY A 200 -6.12 15.34 20.32
N ILE A 201 -6.72 16.40 19.78
CA ILE A 201 -6.38 17.80 20.15
C ILE A 201 -6.87 18.10 21.57
N LYS A 202 -5.96 18.58 22.43
CA LYS A 202 -6.27 18.97 23.82
C LYS A 202 -7.08 20.26 23.92
N ASP A 203 -6.86 21.21 23.02
CA ASP A 203 -7.62 22.46 22.96
C ASP A 203 -9.03 22.21 22.40
N ARG A 204 -10.04 22.28 23.27
CA ARG A 204 -11.45 22.04 22.92
C ARG A 204 -12.04 23.09 22.00
N THR A 205 -11.55 24.33 22.05
CA THR A 205 -12.04 25.41 21.17
C THR A 205 -11.54 25.16 19.76
N PHE A 206 -10.24 24.92 19.60
CA PHE A 206 -9.64 24.62 18.30
C PHE A 206 -10.19 23.31 17.71
N GLN A 207 -10.39 22.29 18.53
CA GLN A 207 -11.03 21.04 18.11
C GLN A 207 -12.44 21.26 17.55
N ARG A 208 -13.29 22.03 18.23
CA ARG A 208 -14.67 22.33 17.78
C ARG A 208 -14.67 23.16 16.49
N GLU A 209 -13.75 24.10 16.36
CA GLU A 209 -13.59 24.89 15.14
C GLU A 209 -13.25 24.00 13.94
N LEU A 210 -12.31 23.06 14.10
CA LEU A 210 -11.96 22.11 13.04
C LEU A 210 -13.11 21.17 12.69
N MET A 211 -13.84 20.67 13.70
CA MET A 211 -15.02 19.83 13.46
C MET A 211 -16.11 20.60 12.70
N SER A 212 -16.38 21.85 13.07
CA SER A 212 -17.35 22.69 12.34
C SER A 212 -16.92 22.95 10.89
N ARG A 213 -15.63 23.25 10.65
CA ARG A 213 -15.11 23.41 9.28
C ARG A 213 -15.15 22.12 8.46
N SER A 214 -15.04 20.96 9.11
CA SER A 214 -15.06 19.67 8.42
C SER A 214 -16.40 19.36 7.74
N GLU A 215 -17.49 20.02 8.17
CA GLU A 215 -18.80 19.91 7.51
C GLU A 215 -18.81 20.52 6.10
N GLU A 216 -17.96 21.52 5.85
CA GLU A 216 -17.87 22.20 4.55
C GLU A 216 -16.82 21.60 3.61
N VAL A 217 -15.65 21.26 4.16
CA VAL A 217 -14.46 20.87 3.36
C VAL A 217 -13.95 19.46 3.64
N GLY A 218 -14.64 18.69 4.48
CA GLY A 218 -14.20 17.38 4.97
C GLY A 218 -13.13 17.46 6.05
N LEU A 219 -12.92 16.35 6.77
CA LEU A 219 -11.96 16.27 7.89
C LEU A 219 -10.52 16.59 7.46
N LEU A 220 -10.08 15.98 6.36
CA LEU A 220 -8.74 16.21 5.81
C LEU A 220 -8.58 17.66 5.35
N GLY A 221 -9.58 18.23 4.66
CA GLY A 221 -9.55 19.62 4.20
C GLY A 221 -9.46 20.61 5.36
N ALA A 222 -10.26 20.41 6.42
CA ALA A 222 -10.23 21.25 7.61
C ALA A 222 -8.87 21.18 8.33
N LEU A 223 -8.30 19.98 8.45
CA LEU A 223 -6.99 19.79 9.07
C LEU A 223 -5.87 20.45 8.25
N LEU A 224 -5.88 20.30 6.92
CA LEU A 224 -4.88 20.89 6.02
C LEU A 224 -4.99 22.42 5.94
N ALA A 225 -6.20 22.97 5.96
CA ALA A 225 -6.43 24.42 5.96
C ALA A 225 -5.88 25.10 7.24
N ALA A 226 -5.84 24.37 8.35
CA ALA A 226 -5.22 24.84 9.60
C ALA A 226 -3.68 24.71 9.62
N ARG A 227 -3.06 24.21 8.54
CA ARG A 227 -1.61 24.13 8.36
C ARG A 227 -1.09 25.30 7.51
N HIS A 228 0.19 25.27 7.16
CA HIS A 228 0.76 26.29 6.27
C HIS A 228 0.23 26.15 4.84
N ALA A 229 0.27 27.26 4.10
CA ALA A 229 0.01 27.25 2.66
C ALA A 229 0.91 26.19 1.98
N GLY A 230 0.33 25.33 1.15
CA GLY A 230 1.03 24.25 0.45
C GLY A 230 0.97 22.86 1.11
N ALA A 231 0.37 22.71 2.30
CA ALA A 231 0.26 21.40 2.97
C ALA A 231 -0.45 20.34 2.10
N GLY A 232 -1.50 20.72 1.36
CA GLY A 232 -2.18 19.81 0.42
C GLY A 232 -1.31 19.37 -0.75
N ALA A 233 -0.49 20.27 -1.30
CA ALA A 233 0.44 19.94 -2.38
C ALA A 233 1.56 19.00 -1.90
N ASN A 234 2.02 19.19 -0.66
CA ASN A 234 2.98 18.29 -0.04
C ASN A 234 2.37 16.90 0.23
N LEU A 235 1.13 16.85 0.72
CA LEU A 235 0.41 15.59 0.92
C LEU A 235 0.25 14.82 -0.40
N ALA A 236 -0.06 15.49 -1.51
CA ALA A 236 -0.20 14.85 -2.81
C ALA A 236 1.11 14.19 -3.33
N ARG A 237 2.27 14.59 -2.79
CA ARG A 237 3.57 13.95 -3.09
C ARG A 237 3.86 12.74 -2.22
N LEU A 238 3.15 12.57 -1.11
CA LEU A 238 3.36 11.45 -0.20
C LEU A 238 2.80 10.15 -0.82
N PRO A 239 3.51 9.02 -0.67
CA PRO A 239 3.02 7.72 -1.10
C PRO A 239 1.64 7.35 -0.55
N GLU A 240 1.36 7.70 0.70
CA GLU A 240 0.11 7.37 1.38
C GLU A 240 -1.12 8.11 0.84
N ALA A 241 -0.94 9.12 -0.02
CA ALA A 241 -2.05 9.74 -0.74
C ALA A 241 -2.57 8.87 -1.90
N HIS A 242 -1.80 7.86 -2.32
CA HIS A 242 -2.07 7.04 -3.49
C HIS A 242 -2.16 5.54 -3.19
N PHE A 243 -1.54 5.10 -2.10
CA PHE A 243 -1.52 3.70 -1.67
C PHE A 243 -1.92 3.54 -0.21
N THR A 244 -2.63 2.47 0.10
CA THR A 244 -2.98 2.07 1.46
C THR A 244 -3.16 0.56 1.54
N VAL A 245 -3.10 -0.01 2.73
CA VAL A 245 -3.33 -1.45 2.95
C VAL A 245 -4.82 -1.77 2.86
N GLN A 246 -5.16 -2.69 1.96
CA GLN A 246 -6.53 -3.16 1.75
C GLN A 246 -6.67 -4.68 1.92
N ALA A 247 -5.56 -5.42 1.89
CA ALA A 247 -5.57 -6.87 1.97
C ALA A 247 -4.39 -7.42 2.77
N ALA A 248 -4.52 -8.68 3.18
CA ALA A 248 -3.44 -9.51 3.69
C ALA A 248 -3.53 -10.88 3.01
N VAL A 249 -2.39 -11.37 2.52
CA VAL A 249 -2.29 -12.66 1.84
C VAL A 249 -1.35 -13.56 2.62
N GLN A 250 -1.87 -14.69 3.09
CA GLN A 250 -1.10 -15.75 3.74
C GLN A 250 -0.85 -16.90 2.78
N THR A 251 0.30 -17.54 2.89
CA THR A 251 0.68 -18.69 2.06
C THR A 251 0.92 -19.92 2.92
N LEU A 252 0.46 -21.07 2.44
CA LEU A 252 0.73 -22.39 3.00
C LEU A 252 1.33 -23.28 1.92
N GLU A 253 2.32 -24.08 2.30
CA GLU A 253 2.98 -25.02 1.41
C GLU A 253 2.98 -26.43 2.02
N GLY A 254 3.27 -27.44 1.20
CA GLY A 254 3.39 -28.83 1.65
C GLY A 254 2.10 -29.38 2.26
N THR A 255 2.23 -30.12 3.36
CA THR A 255 1.08 -30.76 4.03
C THR A 255 0.09 -29.75 4.61
N ASP A 256 0.58 -28.61 5.09
CA ASP A 256 -0.27 -27.57 5.66
C ASP A 256 -1.09 -26.86 4.58
N GLY A 257 -0.52 -26.74 3.36
CA GLY A 257 -1.22 -26.26 2.17
C GLY A 257 -2.37 -27.16 1.71
N ARG A 258 -2.44 -28.41 2.21
CA ARG A 258 -3.54 -29.36 1.98
C ARG A 258 -4.37 -29.64 3.23
N SER A 259 -4.21 -28.85 4.30
CA SER A 259 -4.95 -29.00 5.55
C SER A 259 -6.09 -28.00 5.65
N ALA A 260 -7.33 -28.48 5.78
CA ALA A 260 -8.48 -27.61 6.04
C ALA A 260 -8.39 -26.88 7.40
N GLU A 261 -7.68 -27.47 8.37
CA GLU A 261 -7.37 -26.81 9.65
C GLU A 261 -6.32 -25.70 9.45
N GLY A 262 -5.28 -25.97 8.66
CA GLY A 262 -4.28 -24.98 8.25
C GLY A 262 -4.92 -23.77 7.57
N TYR A 263 -5.82 -24.00 6.62
CA TYR A 263 -6.62 -22.95 5.97
C TYR A 263 -7.41 -22.09 6.98
N ARG A 264 -8.14 -22.73 7.90
CA ARG A 264 -8.93 -22.00 8.91
C ARG A 264 -8.05 -21.17 9.84
N ALA A 265 -6.87 -21.67 10.20
CA ALA A 265 -5.90 -20.91 10.97
C ALA A 265 -5.40 -19.70 10.17
N GLN A 266 -5.06 -19.87 8.90
CA GLN A 266 -4.55 -18.77 8.09
C GLN A 266 -5.58 -17.70 7.74
N ILE A 267 -6.87 -18.04 7.62
CA ILE A 267 -7.90 -17.00 7.53
C ILE A 267 -7.89 -16.10 8.77
N ARG A 268 -7.75 -16.67 9.97
CA ARG A 268 -7.71 -15.87 11.21
C ARG A 268 -6.45 -15.04 11.30
N ASN A 269 -5.30 -15.59 10.90
CA ASN A 269 -4.03 -14.86 10.88
C ASN A 269 -4.06 -13.73 9.85
N ALA A 270 -4.54 -13.99 8.63
CA ALA A 270 -4.70 -12.97 7.60
C ALA A 270 -5.63 -11.83 8.06
N LEU A 271 -6.72 -12.15 8.74
CA LEU A 271 -7.62 -11.15 9.30
C LEU A 271 -6.94 -10.32 10.40
N ALA A 272 -6.25 -10.96 11.35
CA ALA A 272 -5.53 -10.26 12.41
C ALA A 272 -4.43 -9.35 11.85
N GLU A 273 -3.64 -9.84 10.88
CA GLU A 273 -2.62 -9.05 10.20
C GLU A 273 -3.22 -7.86 9.45
N LEU A 274 -4.34 -8.06 8.74
CA LEU A 274 -5.01 -6.95 8.05
C LEU A 274 -5.41 -5.84 9.02
N GLU A 275 -5.95 -6.21 10.19
CA GLU A 275 -6.33 -5.25 11.23
C GLU A 275 -5.12 -4.53 11.83
N ASP A 276 -4.03 -5.26 12.07
CA ASP A 276 -2.78 -4.69 12.56
C ASP A 276 -2.14 -3.74 11.53
N TYR A 277 -2.08 -4.12 10.26
CA TYR A 277 -1.55 -3.28 9.19
C TYR A 277 -2.39 -2.01 9.00
N GLN A 278 -3.73 -2.13 8.93
CA GLN A 278 -4.61 -0.97 8.77
C GLN A 278 -4.51 -0.03 9.98
N SER A 279 -4.54 -0.56 11.20
CA SER A 279 -4.40 0.28 12.41
C SER A 279 -3.01 0.92 12.52
N GLY A 280 -1.96 0.21 12.10
CA GLY A 280 -0.60 0.72 12.01
C GLY A 280 -0.48 1.86 11.02
N ALA A 281 -1.01 1.68 9.80
CA ALA A 281 -1.02 2.68 8.75
C ALA A 281 -1.76 3.95 9.18
N THR A 282 -2.95 3.83 9.79
CA THR A 282 -3.70 4.98 10.32
C THR A 282 -2.91 5.75 11.38
N ARG A 283 -2.25 5.04 12.31
CA ARG A 283 -1.40 5.67 13.34
C ARG A 283 -0.21 6.41 12.73
N GLN A 284 0.48 5.81 11.76
CA GLN A 284 1.60 6.43 11.07
C GLN A 284 1.16 7.68 10.30
N LEU A 285 0.08 7.57 9.53
CA LEU A 285 -0.54 8.70 8.83
C LEU A 285 -0.92 9.83 9.77
N ALA A 286 -1.52 9.53 10.93
CA ALA A 286 -1.86 10.53 11.92
C ALA A 286 -0.61 11.29 12.44
N GLN A 287 0.52 10.59 12.63
CA GLN A 287 1.78 11.25 12.99
C GLN A 287 2.31 12.16 11.88
N VAL A 288 2.24 11.71 10.61
CA VAL A 288 2.64 12.50 9.44
C VAL A 288 1.78 13.76 9.32
N LEU A 289 0.45 13.65 9.46
CA LEU A 289 -0.47 14.79 9.43
C LEU A 289 -0.24 15.77 10.59
N LYS A 290 0.19 15.26 11.75
CA LYS A 290 0.48 16.08 12.94
C LYS A 290 1.80 16.85 12.85
N HIS A 291 2.84 16.25 12.26
CA HIS A 291 4.22 16.74 12.36
C HIS A 291 4.92 16.99 11.02
N GLY A 292 4.51 16.34 9.94
CA GLY A 292 5.35 16.03 8.79
C GLY A 292 5.13 16.84 7.51
N LEU A 293 4.09 17.67 7.40
CA LEU A 293 3.79 18.35 6.12
C LEU A 293 4.68 19.57 5.79
N ARG A 294 5.75 19.82 6.56
CA ARG A 294 6.68 20.95 6.35
C ARG A 294 7.34 20.83 4.97
N SER A 295 7.54 21.97 4.29
CA SER A 295 8.20 22.04 2.98
C SER A 295 9.56 21.32 3.01
N GLN A 296 9.66 20.21 2.28
CA GLN A 296 10.93 19.72 1.75
C GLN A 296 11.26 20.49 0.47
#